data_AF-A0A9P8FB24-F1
#
_entry.id   AF-A0A9P8FB24-F1
#
_cell.length_a   1.000
_cell.length_b   1.000
_cell.length_c   1.000
_cell.angle_alpha   90.00
_cell.angle_beta   90.00
_cell.angle_gamma   90.00
#
_symmetry.space_group_name_H-M   'P 1'
#
loop_
_entity.id
_entity.type
_entity.pdbx_description
1 polymer ?
#
loop_
_entity_poly.entity_id
_entity_poly.type
_entity_poly.pdbx_seq_one_letter_code
_entity_poly.pdbx_strand_id
1 'polypeptide(L)'
;VLKKQTDPEIFYQYSSVLMTHVAVELVEVMMRQNNLEANKLIPALLNYNKTADVPLNQNQAVRYLQFCINQRHSTETAVHNTVVSIYAAHPTQDETTLFQYLQTQSASHEQNYDADFALRLCIAHQRVQSCVHIYCTMNQYAQAVDMALKHDQMDLAANVADRPGNDPALRKKLWLKVAKKVIGQSKGIKAAMDFLKRCELLRIEDLIPFFPDFVVIDDFKEEICAALEEYSRQIEGLKREMDESANTAQHIKEDIKSLDQRYAIVEPGEKCWSCRLPLLMRQFFVFPCQHSFHADCLGKMVLQSVGMGKGKRIKELQTEVGRAVVTGKKRERMVKELDALVAGACVLCSEMAVKRIDEPFVTASDNKSEWTI
;
A
#
# COMPACT_ATOMS: atom_id res chain seq x y z
N VAL A 1 -2.71 -61.20 18.18
CA VAL A 1 -1.46 -60.79 18.86
C VAL A 1 -1.17 -59.31 18.61
N LEU A 2 -1.12 -58.83 17.36
CA LEU A 2 -0.92 -57.42 17.01
C LEU A 2 -1.88 -56.42 17.70
N LYS A 3 -3.19 -56.75 17.81
CA LYS A 3 -4.19 -55.89 18.49
C LYS A 3 -3.99 -55.73 20.00
N LYS A 4 -3.13 -56.54 20.64
CA LYS A 4 -2.88 -56.52 22.09
C LYS A 4 -1.47 -56.04 22.46
N GLN A 5 -0.59 -55.86 21.48
CA GLN A 5 0.79 -55.44 21.72
C GLN A 5 0.88 -53.93 21.80
N THR A 6 1.49 -53.39 22.85
CA THR A 6 1.59 -51.95 23.12
C THR A 6 3.02 -51.40 22.99
N ASP A 7 4.01 -52.28 22.83
CA ASP A 7 5.43 -51.92 22.74
C ASP A 7 5.76 -51.33 21.36
N PRO A 8 6.16 -50.04 21.28
CA PRO A 8 6.43 -49.36 20.01
C PRO A 8 7.63 -49.92 19.24
N GLU A 9 8.64 -50.51 19.90
CA GLU A 9 9.84 -51.02 19.21
C GLU A 9 9.54 -52.17 18.26
N ILE A 10 8.61 -53.04 18.66
CA ILE A 10 8.16 -54.19 17.87
C ILE A 10 7.43 -53.69 16.62
N PHE A 11 6.66 -52.60 16.71
CA PHE A 11 6.04 -52.00 15.53
C PHE A 11 7.09 -51.46 14.56
N TYR A 12 8.14 -50.79 15.05
CA TYR A 12 9.21 -50.30 14.18
C TYR A 12 9.96 -51.42 13.46
N GLN A 13 10.31 -52.49 14.17
CA GLN A 13 11.07 -53.62 13.62
C GLN A 13 10.30 -54.41 12.55
N TYR A 14 9.00 -54.66 12.77
CA TYR A 14 8.19 -55.51 11.88
C TYR A 14 7.31 -54.73 10.89
N SER A 15 7.27 -53.39 10.99
CA SER A 15 6.43 -52.53 10.13
C SER A 15 6.65 -52.77 8.63
N SER A 16 7.89 -52.96 8.17
CA SER A 16 8.21 -53.15 6.75
C SER A 16 7.57 -54.43 6.17
N VAL A 17 7.62 -55.52 6.93
CA VAL A 17 7.05 -56.82 6.54
C VAL A 17 5.53 -56.79 6.67
N LEU A 18 5.02 -56.23 7.77
CA LEU A 18 3.59 -56.16 8.04
C LEU A 18 2.85 -55.23 7.06
N MET A 19 3.47 -54.12 6.64
CA MET A 19 2.89 -53.26 5.61
C MET A 19 2.78 -53.96 4.26
N THR A 20 3.72 -54.85 3.92
CA THR A 20 3.71 -55.56 2.63
C THR A 20 2.60 -56.61 2.55
N HIS A 21 2.28 -57.27 3.67
CA HIS A 21 1.34 -58.39 3.67
C HIS A 21 -0.03 -58.07 4.29
N VAL A 22 -0.11 -57.16 5.27
CA VAL A 22 -1.33 -56.86 6.05
C VAL A 22 -1.44 -55.35 6.34
N ALA A 23 -1.38 -54.53 5.30
CA ALA A 23 -1.37 -53.06 5.40
C ALA A 23 -2.60 -52.48 6.13
N VAL A 24 -3.80 -52.98 5.83
CA VAL A 24 -5.07 -52.41 6.33
C VAL A 24 -5.20 -52.60 7.85
N GLU A 25 -5.04 -53.83 8.34
CA GLU A 25 -5.18 -54.11 9.77
C GLU A 25 -4.07 -53.44 10.59
N LEU A 26 -2.86 -53.33 10.03
CA LEU A 26 -1.75 -52.66 10.69
C LEU A 26 -2.04 -51.17 10.87
N VAL A 27 -2.47 -50.48 9.81
CA VAL A 27 -2.79 -49.04 9.89
C VAL A 27 -3.93 -48.77 10.86
N GLU A 28 -4.96 -49.62 10.92
CA GLU A 28 -6.02 -49.48 11.92
C GLU A 28 -5.51 -49.61 13.36
N VAL A 29 -4.54 -50.48 13.62
CA VAL A 29 -3.91 -50.61 14.94
C VAL A 29 -3.03 -49.39 15.22
N MET A 30 -2.26 -48.92 14.25
CA MET A 30 -1.39 -47.75 14.39
C MET A 30 -2.19 -46.46 14.62
N MET A 31 -3.38 -46.31 14.02
CA MET A 31 -4.27 -45.17 14.26
C MET A 31 -4.87 -45.16 15.68
N ARG A 32 -4.94 -46.31 16.35
CA ARG A 32 -5.45 -46.41 17.73
C ARG A 32 -4.37 -46.15 18.78
N GLN A 33 -3.09 -46.20 18.39
CA GLN A 33 -1.97 -46.07 19.30
C GLN A 33 -1.38 -44.66 19.27
N ASN A 34 -1.34 -44.01 20.43
CA ASN A 34 -0.83 -42.63 20.57
C ASN A 34 0.68 -42.55 20.84
N ASN A 35 1.34 -43.68 21.12
CA ASN A 35 2.76 -43.76 21.51
C ASN A 35 3.72 -44.01 20.34
N LEU A 36 3.22 -44.05 19.10
CA LEU A 36 4.04 -44.27 17.91
C LEU A 36 4.57 -42.95 17.34
N GLU A 37 5.86 -42.93 17.03
CA GLU A 37 6.57 -41.87 16.32
C GLU A 37 6.51 -42.14 14.82
N ALA A 38 5.91 -41.21 14.06
CA ALA A 38 5.72 -41.38 12.63
C ALA A 38 7.07 -41.45 11.87
N ASN A 39 8.08 -40.71 12.31
CA ASN A 39 9.42 -40.68 11.70
C ASN A 39 10.08 -42.06 11.54
N LYS A 40 9.95 -42.94 12.54
CA LYS A 40 10.54 -44.28 12.52
C LYS A 40 9.80 -45.25 11.61
N LEU A 41 8.57 -44.92 11.23
CA LEU A 41 7.70 -45.74 10.38
C LEU A 41 7.78 -45.33 8.90
N ILE A 42 8.29 -44.14 8.60
CA ILE A 42 8.49 -43.62 7.24
C ILE A 42 9.17 -44.63 6.29
N PRO A 43 10.29 -45.29 6.66
CA PRO A 43 10.96 -46.22 5.74
C PRO A 43 10.07 -47.41 5.33
N ALA A 44 9.24 -47.90 6.26
CA ALA A 44 8.31 -48.99 5.98
C ALA A 44 7.17 -48.54 5.05
N LEU A 45 6.65 -47.32 5.25
CA LEU A 45 5.61 -46.72 4.41
C LEU A 45 6.11 -46.47 2.98
N LEU A 46 7.35 -45.98 2.82
CA LEU A 46 7.96 -45.77 1.51
C LEU A 46 8.26 -47.09 0.80
N ASN A 47 8.69 -48.13 1.52
CA ASN A 47 8.89 -49.46 0.93
C ASN A 47 7.56 -50.04 0.41
N TYR A 48 6.49 -49.92 1.20
CA TYR A 48 5.14 -50.30 0.77
C TYR A 48 4.71 -49.54 -0.48
N ASN A 49 4.94 -48.23 -0.56
CA ASN A 49 4.56 -47.45 -1.74
C ASN A 49 5.32 -47.83 -3.02
N LYS A 50 6.52 -48.43 -2.90
CA LYS A 50 7.26 -48.97 -4.05
C LYS A 50 6.73 -50.32 -4.52
N THR A 51 6.14 -51.10 -3.63
CA THR A 51 5.66 -52.46 -3.92
C THR A 51 4.16 -52.51 -4.22
N ALA A 52 3.37 -51.58 -3.69
CA ALA A 52 1.94 -51.49 -3.89
C ALA A 52 1.59 -50.60 -5.07
N ASP A 53 1.14 -51.19 -6.18
CA ASP A 53 0.54 -50.47 -7.31
C ASP A 53 -0.98 -50.31 -7.08
N VAL A 54 -1.32 -49.48 -6.10
CA VAL A 54 -2.69 -49.28 -5.63
C VAL A 54 -3.07 -47.81 -5.81
N PRO A 55 -4.30 -47.49 -6.27
CA PRO A 55 -4.74 -46.12 -6.40
C PRO A 55 -4.62 -45.33 -5.08
N LEU A 56 -4.32 -44.04 -5.17
CA LEU A 56 -4.10 -43.11 -4.05
C LEU A 56 -5.14 -43.19 -2.92
N ASN A 57 -6.41 -43.41 -3.25
CA ASN A 57 -7.52 -43.49 -2.29
C ASN A 57 -7.52 -44.79 -1.45
N GLN A 58 -6.87 -45.84 -1.94
CA GLN A 58 -6.76 -47.14 -1.27
C GLN A 58 -5.39 -47.35 -0.64
N ASN A 59 -4.45 -46.42 -0.86
CA ASN A 59 -3.11 -46.47 -0.30
C ASN A 59 -3.13 -46.25 1.22
N GLN A 60 -2.85 -47.32 1.97
CA GLN A 60 -2.93 -47.30 3.43
C GLN A 60 -1.82 -46.43 4.06
N ALA A 61 -0.69 -46.23 3.37
CA ALA A 61 0.34 -45.31 3.82
C ALA A 61 -0.15 -43.86 3.80
N VAL A 62 -0.82 -43.44 2.72
CA VAL A 62 -1.43 -42.10 2.62
C VAL A 62 -2.48 -41.90 3.71
N ARG A 63 -3.34 -42.91 3.94
CA ARG A 63 -4.38 -42.86 4.98
C ARG A 63 -3.80 -42.65 6.37
N TYR A 64 -2.73 -43.36 6.72
CA TYR A 64 -2.06 -43.19 8.02
C TYR A 64 -1.42 -41.81 8.15
N LEU A 65 -0.71 -41.35 7.11
CA LEU A 65 -0.05 -40.04 7.15
C LEU A 65 -1.05 -38.88 7.19
N GLN A 66 -2.17 -38.97 6.47
CA GLN A 66 -3.27 -38.00 6.57
C GLN A 66 -3.89 -37.97 7.97
N PHE A 67 -4.01 -39.12 8.64
CA PHE A 67 -4.45 -39.17 10.04
C PHE A 67 -3.47 -38.47 10.97
N CYS A 68 -2.16 -38.70 10.79
CA CYS A 68 -1.12 -38.00 11.56
C CYS A 68 -1.17 -36.48 11.37
N ILE A 69 -1.49 -36.00 10.16
CA ILE A 69 -1.58 -34.56 9.86
C ILE A 69 -2.90 -33.98 10.39
N ASN A 70 -4.04 -34.59 10.09
CA ASN A 70 -5.35 -33.99 10.39
C ASN A 70 -5.82 -34.19 11.83
N GLN A 71 -5.51 -35.33 12.45
CA GLN A 71 -6.01 -35.68 13.79
C GLN A 71 -4.96 -35.53 14.89
N ARG A 72 -3.68 -35.79 14.57
CA ARG A 72 -2.57 -35.61 15.51
C ARG A 72 -1.86 -34.27 15.37
N HIS A 73 -2.22 -33.45 14.37
CA HIS A 73 -1.60 -32.15 14.07
C HIS A 73 -0.07 -32.22 14.08
N SER A 74 0.50 -33.29 13.52
CA SER A 74 1.95 -33.43 13.46
C SER A 74 2.55 -32.29 12.65
N THR A 75 3.58 -31.63 13.19
CA THR A 75 4.35 -30.58 12.53
C THR A 75 5.69 -31.10 11.99
N GLU A 76 5.87 -32.42 11.98
CA GLU A 76 7.14 -33.06 11.62
C GLU A 76 7.40 -32.97 10.11
N THR A 77 8.51 -32.35 9.73
CA THR A 77 8.85 -32.13 8.31
C THR A 77 8.98 -33.41 7.50
N ALA A 78 9.49 -34.48 8.11
CA ALA A 78 9.63 -35.76 7.44
C ALA A 78 8.27 -36.37 7.08
N VAL A 79 7.25 -36.23 7.94
CA VAL A 79 5.88 -36.71 7.66
C VAL A 79 5.29 -35.97 6.46
N HIS A 80 5.35 -34.65 6.45
CA HIS A 80 4.84 -33.85 5.33
C HIS A 80 5.61 -34.13 4.03
N ASN A 81 6.95 -34.24 4.08
CA ASN A 81 7.78 -34.57 2.92
C ASN A 81 7.46 -35.96 2.35
N THR A 82 7.14 -36.94 3.20
CA THR A 82 6.76 -38.28 2.72
C THR A 82 5.39 -38.30 2.06
N VAL A 83 4.44 -37.52 2.56
CA VAL A 83 3.13 -37.34 1.91
C VAL A 83 3.30 -36.73 0.53
N VAL A 84 4.05 -35.63 0.43
CA VAL A 84 4.40 -35.00 -0.86
C VAL A 84 5.12 -36.02 -1.75
N SER A 85 5.99 -36.84 -1.19
CA SER A 85 6.73 -37.84 -1.96
C SER A 85 5.85 -38.92 -2.55
N ILE A 86 4.89 -39.43 -1.79
CA ILE A 86 3.96 -40.46 -2.26
C ILE A 86 3.02 -39.87 -3.31
N TYR A 87 2.55 -38.63 -3.11
CA TYR A 87 1.70 -37.95 -4.08
C TYR A 87 2.41 -37.63 -5.39
N ALA A 88 3.63 -37.09 -5.34
CA ALA A 88 4.38 -36.75 -6.54
C ALA A 88 4.80 -37.99 -7.35
N ALA A 89 5.17 -39.07 -6.65
CA ALA A 89 5.66 -40.31 -7.26
C ALA A 89 4.55 -41.20 -7.85
N HIS A 90 3.28 -40.93 -7.56
CA HIS A 90 2.18 -41.75 -8.08
C HIS A 90 2.12 -41.69 -9.62
N PRO A 91 1.74 -42.77 -10.33
CA PRO A 91 1.76 -42.79 -11.81
C PRO A 91 0.74 -41.87 -12.50
N THR A 92 -0.39 -41.55 -11.85
CA THR A 92 -1.48 -40.76 -12.46
C THR A 92 -1.08 -39.30 -12.65
N GLN A 93 -1.36 -38.70 -13.81
CA GLN A 93 -1.08 -37.28 -14.06
C GLN A 93 -1.97 -36.31 -13.23
N ASP A 94 -3.04 -36.80 -12.61
CA ASP A 94 -3.92 -35.98 -11.78
C ASP A 94 -3.19 -35.46 -10.53
N GLU A 95 -2.99 -34.14 -10.47
CA GLU A 95 -2.33 -33.45 -9.35
C GLU A 95 -3.30 -32.87 -8.32
N THR A 96 -4.60 -33.09 -8.48
CA THR A 96 -5.65 -32.41 -7.70
C THR A 96 -5.50 -32.62 -6.20
N THR A 97 -5.17 -33.84 -5.77
CA THR A 97 -4.99 -34.21 -4.37
C THR A 97 -3.73 -33.59 -3.76
N LEU A 98 -2.61 -33.59 -4.50
CA LEU A 98 -1.36 -32.94 -4.11
C LEU A 98 -1.56 -31.42 -4.02
N PHE A 99 -2.17 -30.83 -5.03
CA PHE A 99 -2.44 -29.40 -5.09
C PHE A 99 -3.36 -28.96 -3.95
N GLN A 100 -4.44 -29.71 -3.67
CA GLN A 100 -5.34 -29.41 -2.55
C GLN A 100 -4.60 -29.46 -1.22
N TYR A 101 -3.75 -30.47 -1.00
CA TYR A 101 -2.93 -30.57 0.20
C TYR A 101 -2.00 -29.35 0.37
N LEU A 102 -1.27 -28.98 -0.68
CA LEU A 102 -0.40 -27.81 -0.68
C LEU A 102 -1.19 -26.51 -0.44
N GLN A 103 -2.38 -26.39 -1.04
CA GLN A 103 -3.25 -25.24 -0.86
C GLN A 103 -3.74 -25.13 0.59
N THR A 104 -4.16 -26.23 1.22
CA THR A 104 -4.57 -26.24 2.63
C THR A 104 -3.42 -25.82 3.55
N GLN A 105 -2.20 -26.32 3.31
CA GLN A 105 -1.01 -25.94 4.09
C GLN A 105 -0.62 -24.46 3.88
N SER A 106 -0.75 -23.95 2.65
CA SER A 106 -0.52 -22.53 2.35
C SER A 106 -1.55 -21.64 3.04
N ALA A 107 -2.81 -22.06 3.10
CA ALA A 107 -3.89 -21.33 3.75
C ALA A 107 -3.72 -21.28 5.28
N SER A 108 -3.28 -22.40 5.88
CA SER A 108 -2.97 -22.45 7.32
C SER A 108 -1.67 -21.73 7.69
N HIS A 109 -0.90 -21.23 6.72
CA HIS A 109 0.43 -20.64 6.91
C HIS A 109 1.44 -21.60 7.58
N GLU A 110 1.17 -22.90 7.53
CA GLU A 110 2.01 -23.93 8.10
C GLU A 110 2.84 -24.56 6.97
N GLN A 111 4.01 -23.99 6.69
CA GLN A 111 4.99 -24.60 5.77
C GLN A 111 5.79 -25.67 6.51
N ASN A 112 5.10 -26.73 6.94
CA ASN A 112 5.74 -27.84 7.66
C ASN A 112 6.48 -28.80 6.73
N TYR A 113 6.56 -28.54 5.41
CA TYR A 113 7.34 -29.33 4.46
C TYR A 113 8.55 -28.53 3.94
N ASP A 114 9.58 -29.25 3.50
CA ASP A 114 10.72 -28.64 2.82
C ASP A 114 10.33 -28.31 1.37
N ALA A 115 10.19 -27.00 1.09
CA ALA A 115 9.79 -26.49 -0.22
C ALA A 115 10.80 -26.86 -1.33
N ASP A 116 12.10 -26.86 -1.05
CA ASP A 116 13.13 -27.19 -2.04
C ASP A 116 13.10 -28.68 -2.37
N PHE A 117 12.89 -29.53 -1.37
CA PHE A 117 12.67 -30.95 -1.58
C PHE A 117 11.42 -31.21 -2.42
N ALA A 118 10.30 -30.59 -2.05
CA ALA A 118 9.04 -30.72 -2.77
C ALA A 118 9.15 -30.27 -4.23
N LEU A 119 9.84 -29.15 -4.50
CA LEU A 119 10.10 -28.64 -5.85
C LEU A 119 10.92 -29.61 -6.68
N ARG A 120 12.05 -30.11 -6.15
CA ARG A 120 12.90 -31.08 -6.88
C ARG A 120 12.10 -32.30 -7.31
N LEU A 121 11.24 -32.80 -6.42
CA LEU A 121 10.45 -33.98 -6.69
C LEU A 121 9.31 -33.71 -7.68
N CYS A 122 8.62 -32.59 -7.52
CA CYS A 122 7.56 -32.19 -8.46
C CYS A 122 8.14 -31.96 -9.87
N ILE A 123 9.34 -31.39 -10.00
CA ILE A 123 10.03 -31.23 -11.29
C ILE A 123 10.39 -32.61 -11.89
N ALA A 124 10.92 -33.53 -11.08
CA ALA A 124 11.28 -34.87 -11.53
C ALA A 124 10.08 -35.66 -12.08
N HIS A 125 8.91 -35.50 -11.46
CA HIS A 125 7.67 -36.17 -11.85
C HIS A 125 6.75 -35.31 -12.75
N GLN A 126 7.24 -34.18 -13.28
CA GLN A 126 6.50 -33.28 -14.17
C GLN A 126 5.16 -32.77 -13.60
N ARG A 127 5.14 -32.46 -12.29
CA ARG A 127 3.96 -31.97 -11.56
C ARG A 127 3.84 -30.45 -11.63
N VAL A 128 3.38 -29.92 -12.78
CA VAL A 128 3.51 -28.50 -13.14
C VAL A 128 2.66 -27.59 -12.24
N GLN A 129 1.39 -27.94 -12.00
CA GLN A 129 0.47 -27.12 -11.22
C GLN A 129 0.96 -26.98 -9.77
N SER A 130 1.41 -28.11 -9.21
CA SER A 130 1.97 -28.17 -7.87
C SER A 130 3.29 -27.39 -7.76
N CYS A 131 4.19 -27.52 -8.76
CA CYS A 131 5.43 -26.72 -8.82
C CYS A 131 5.13 -25.22 -8.81
N VAL A 132 4.21 -24.78 -9.66
CA VAL A 132 3.86 -23.37 -9.80
C VAL A 132 3.27 -22.82 -8.51
N HIS A 133 2.43 -23.61 -7.82
CA HIS A 133 1.91 -23.25 -6.51
C HIS A 133 3.03 -23.08 -5.47
N ILE A 134 3.98 -24.01 -5.39
CA ILE A 134 5.10 -23.94 -4.45
C ILE A 134 5.98 -22.71 -4.75
N TYR A 135 6.27 -22.42 -6.03
CA TYR A 135 6.98 -21.19 -6.37
C TYR A 135 6.21 -19.92 -5.96
N CYS A 136 4.88 -19.93 -6.04
CA CYS A 136 4.06 -18.82 -5.57
C CYS A 136 4.10 -18.68 -4.04
N THR A 137 4.08 -19.77 -3.28
CA THR A 137 4.18 -19.72 -1.82
C THR A 137 5.56 -19.25 -1.35
N MET A 138 6.61 -19.50 -2.15
CA MET A 138 7.95 -18.95 -1.95
C MET A 138 8.11 -17.49 -2.44
N ASN A 139 7.05 -16.85 -2.94
CA ASN A 139 7.06 -15.52 -3.57
C ASN A 139 7.98 -15.40 -4.81
N GLN A 140 8.34 -16.52 -5.45
CA GLN A 140 9.18 -16.57 -6.65
C GLN A 140 8.34 -16.61 -7.93
N TYR A 141 7.51 -15.58 -8.15
CA TYR A 141 6.59 -15.53 -9.29
C TYR A 141 7.26 -15.59 -10.66
N ALA A 142 8.49 -15.05 -10.79
CA ALA A 142 9.23 -15.10 -12.05
C ALA A 142 9.54 -16.52 -12.50
N GLN A 143 9.93 -17.39 -11.56
CA GLN A 143 10.23 -18.79 -11.84
C GLN A 143 8.94 -19.61 -12.02
N ALA A 144 7.90 -19.27 -11.26
CA ALA A 144 6.56 -19.85 -11.40
C ALA A 144 6.02 -19.66 -12.82
N VAL A 145 6.08 -18.43 -13.35
CA VAL A 145 5.70 -18.11 -14.73
C VAL A 145 6.58 -18.86 -15.71
N ASP A 146 7.90 -18.84 -15.55
CA ASP A 146 8.81 -19.55 -16.46
C ASP A 146 8.52 -21.07 -16.51
N MET A 147 8.14 -21.68 -15.39
CA MET A 147 7.76 -23.10 -15.31
C MET A 147 6.41 -23.38 -15.99
N ALA A 148 5.38 -22.59 -15.70
CA ALA A 148 4.07 -22.70 -16.33
C ALA A 148 4.18 -22.52 -17.86
N LEU A 149 4.98 -21.53 -18.26
CA LEU A 149 5.30 -21.28 -19.65
C LEU A 149 5.99 -22.50 -20.26
N LYS A 150 7.04 -23.08 -19.68
CA LYS A 150 7.75 -24.27 -20.25
C LYS A 150 6.84 -25.44 -20.62
N HIS A 151 5.75 -25.65 -19.89
CA HIS A 151 4.77 -26.71 -20.11
C HIS A 151 3.51 -26.24 -20.87
N ASP A 152 3.57 -25.08 -21.51
CA ASP A 152 2.53 -24.49 -22.36
C ASP A 152 1.18 -24.26 -21.64
N GLN A 153 1.22 -24.07 -20.33
CA GLN A 153 0.05 -23.74 -19.50
C GLN A 153 -0.13 -22.21 -19.41
N MET A 154 -0.63 -21.61 -20.48
CA MET A 154 -0.75 -20.15 -20.63
C MET A 154 -1.71 -19.50 -19.62
N ASP A 155 -2.90 -20.09 -19.41
CA ASP A 155 -3.88 -19.54 -18.46
C ASP A 155 -3.37 -19.60 -17.01
N LEU A 156 -2.61 -20.64 -16.65
CA LEU A 156 -1.96 -20.73 -15.34
C LEU A 156 -0.92 -19.61 -15.18
N ALA A 157 -0.11 -19.37 -16.22
CA ALA A 157 0.90 -18.33 -16.20
C ALA A 157 0.28 -16.93 -16.03
N ALA A 158 -0.85 -16.65 -16.70
CA ALA A 158 -1.59 -15.40 -16.52
C ALA A 158 -2.15 -15.25 -15.09
N ASN A 159 -2.79 -16.30 -14.57
CA ASN A 159 -3.31 -16.28 -13.19
C ASN A 159 -2.20 -16.03 -12.15
N VAL A 160 -1.00 -16.57 -12.38
CA VAL A 160 0.15 -16.34 -11.51
C VAL A 160 0.74 -14.95 -11.68
N ALA A 161 0.71 -14.39 -12.89
CA ALA A 161 1.18 -13.03 -13.16
C ALA A 161 0.29 -11.96 -12.51
N ASP A 162 -0.98 -12.25 -12.22
CA ASP A 162 -1.91 -11.31 -11.55
C ASP A 162 -1.86 -11.35 -10.02
N ARG A 163 -1.37 -12.44 -9.41
CA ARG A 163 -1.23 -12.58 -7.95
C ARG A 163 -0.37 -11.50 -7.25
N PRO A 164 0.73 -10.98 -7.83
CA PRO A 164 1.62 -10.03 -7.17
C PRO A 164 1.04 -8.62 -7.04
N GLY A 165 -0.26 -8.45 -6.78
CA GLY A 165 -1.02 -7.20 -6.91
C GLY A 165 -0.43 -5.93 -6.24
N ASN A 166 0.53 -6.07 -5.32
CA ASN A 166 1.24 -4.95 -4.71
C ASN A 166 2.35 -4.33 -5.60
N ASP A 167 2.89 -5.04 -6.59
CA ASP A 167 4.02 -4.59 -7.41
C ASP A 167 3.66 -4.47 -8.91
N PRO A 168 3.18 -3.30 -9.38
CA PRO A 168 2.78 -3.11 -10.77
C PRO A 168 3.96 -3.30 -11.75
N ALA A 169 5.18 -2.95 -11.34
CA ALA A 169 6.39 -3.15 -12.15
C ALA A 169 6.72 -4.64 -12.35
N LEU A 170 6.60 -5.44 -11.28
CA LEU A 170 6.81 -6.89 -11.36
C LEU A 170 5.72 -7.55 -12.21
N ARG A 171 4.45 -7.17 -11.99
CA ARG A 171 3.32 -7.64 -12.80
C ARG A 171 3.52 -7.34 -14.28
N LYS A 172 3.92 -6.11 -14.64
CA LYS A 172 4.25 -5.76 -16.03
C LYS A 172 5.37 -6.66 -16.58
N LYS A 173 6.45 -6.87 -15.83
CA LYS A 173 7.56 -7.74 -16.27
C LYS A 173 7.14 -9.21 -16.48
N LEU A 174 6.30 -9.76 -15.60
CA LEU A 174 5.78 -11.12 -15.73
C LEU A 174 4.84 -11.24 -16.94
N TRP A 175 3.94 -10.29 -17.11
CA TRP A 175 3.04 -10.23 -18.26
C TRP A 175 3.78 -10.07 -19.58
N LEU A 176 4.88 -9.30 -19.63
CA LEU A 176 5.74 -9.24 -20.82
C LEU A 176 6.39 -10.58 -21.16
N LYS A 177 6.81 -11.37 -20.15
CA LYS A 177 7.31 -12.73 -20.38
C LYS A 177 6.23 -13.66 -20.94
N VAL A 178 5.01 -13.57 -20.38
CA VAL A 178 3.86 -14.34 -20.88
C VAL A 178 3.55 -13.92 -22.31
N ALA A 179 3.45 -12.62 -22.58
CA ALA A 179 3.20 -12.05 -23.91
C ALA A 179 4.21 -12.53 -24.94
N LYS A 180 5.52 -12.49 -24.62
CA LYS A 180 6.58 -12.98 -25.51
C LYS A 180 6.37 -14.43 -25.92
N LYS A 181 5.97 -15.30 -24.99
CA LYS A 181 5.74 -16.71 -25.29
C LYS A 181 4.43 -16.92 -26.05
N VAL A 182 3.36 -16.23 -25.66
CA VAL A 182 2.05 -16.29 -26.32
C VAL A 182 2.17 -15.84 -27.78
N ILE A 183 2.84 -14.72 -28.07
CA ILE A 183 3.06 -14.22 -29.44
C ILE A 183 3.93 -15.18 -30.25
N GLY A 184 4.92 -15.83 -29.63
CA GLY A 184 5.78 -16.80 -30.31
C GLY A 184 5.11 -18.13 -30.62
N GLN A 185 4.07 -18.54 -29.88
CA GLN A 185 3.38 -19.82 -30.05
C GLN A 185 2.03 -19.72 -30.76
N SER A 186 1.31 -18.61 -30.59
CA SER A 186 -0.01 -18.44 -31.18
C SER A 186 0.09 -18.04 -32.66
N LYS A 187 -0.59 -18.80 -33.52
CA LYS A 187 -0.68 -18.52 -34.97
C LYS A 187 -1.63 -17.35 -35.29
N GLY A 188 -2.28 -16.77 -34.29
CA GLY A 188 -3.29 -15.71 -34.45
C GLY A 188 -3.03 -14.55 -33.51
N ILE A 189 -2.68 -13.40 -34.09
CA ILE A 189 -2.40 -12.15 -33.38
C ILE A 189 -3.62 -11.66 -32.59
N LYS A 190 -4.83 -11.80 -33.15
CA LYS A 190 -6.08 -11.39 -32.48
C LYS A 190 -6.31 -12.15 -31.17
N ALA A 191 -6.08 -13.46 -31.16
CA ALA A 191 -6.21 -14.27 -29.94
C ALA A 191 -5.16 -13.90 -28.88
N ALA A 192 -3.93 -13.56 -29.30
CA ALA A 192 -2.91 -13.04 -28.41
C ALA A 192 -3.31 -11.66 -27.85
N MET A 193 -3.85 -10.77 -28.68
CA MET A 193 -4.32 -9.45 -28.26
C MET A 193 -5.52 -9.53 -27.30
N ASP A 194 -6.50 -10.38 -27.57
CA ASP A 194 -7.63 -10.61 -26.66
C ASP A 194 -7.19 -11.20 -25.32
N PHE A 195 -6.16 -12.05 -25.33
CA PHE A 195 -5.54 -12.56 -24.12
C PHE A 195 -4.80 -11.46 -23.34
N LEU A 196 -4.13 -10.55 -24.04
CA LEU A 196 -3.35 -9.45 -23.44
C LEU A 196 -4.24 -8.30 -22.94
N LYS A 197 -5.45 -8.11 -23.51
CA LYS A 197 -6.48 -7.19 -23.00
C LYS A 197 -6.91 -7.51 -21.57
N ARG A 198 -6.69 -8.73 -21.07
CA ARG A 198 -6.94 -9.10 -19.66
C ARG A 198 -6.03 -8.32 -18.70
N CYS A 199 -4.91 -7.79 -19.19
CA CYS A 199 -3.97 -7.01 -18.39
C CYS A 199 -4.08 -5.51 -18.71
N GLU A 200 -4.53 -4.73 -17.74
CA GLU A 200 -4.68 -3.26 -17.85
C GLU A 200 -3.33 -2.51 -17.89
N LEU A 201 -2.23 -3.18 -17.54
CA LEU A 201 -0.91 -2.56 -17.39
C LEU A 201 -0.06 -2.61 -18.66
N LEU A 202 -0.41 -3.48 -19.60
CA LEU A 202 0.32 -3.64 -20.85
C LEU A 202 -0.20 -2.65 -21.89
N ARG A 203 0.71 -1.86 -22.46
CA ARG A 203 0.39 -1.01 -23.60
C ARG A 203 0.81 -1.70 -24.89
N ILE A 204 0.17 -1.34 -25.99
CA ILE A 204 0.53 -1.85 -27.32
C ILE A 204 2.01 -1.57 -27.65
N GLU A 205 2.54 -0.43 -27.21
CA GLU A 205 3.94 -0.05 -27.37
C GLU A 205 4.91 -1.08 -26.80
N ASP A 206 4.57 -1.71 -25.68
CA ASP A 206 5.43 -2.70 -25.04
C ASP A 206 5.44 -4.03 -25.82
N LEU A 207 4.43 -4.25 -26.67
CA LEU A 207 4.23 -5.50 -27.41
C LEU A 207 4.83 -5.45 -28.83
N ILE A 208 4.90 -4.26 -29.45
CA ILE A 208 5.46 -4.04 -30.79
C ILE A 208 6.82 -4.73 -30.99
N PRO A 209 7.80 -4.66 -30.06
CA PRO A 209 9.12 -5.26 -30.25
C PRO A 209 9.14 -6.79 -30.33
N PHE A 210 8.06 -7.46 -29.88
CA PHE A 210 7.99 -8.92 -29.85
C PHE A 210 7.34 -9.52 -31.10
N PHE A 211 6.73 -8.70 -31.96
CA PHE A 211 6.14 -9.17 -33.19
C PHE A 211 7.19 -9.31 -34.31
N PRO A 212 7.07 -10.32 -35.18
CA PRO A 212 7.97 -10.46 -36.32
C PRO A 212 7.77 -9.32 -37.33
N ASP A 213 8.82 -9.00 -38.09
CA ASP A 213 8.86 -7.84 -39.01
C ASP A 213 7.80 -7.89 -40.14
N PHE A 214 7.19 -9.06 -40.40
CA PHE A 214 6.24 -9.28 -41.50
C PHE A 214 4.76 -9.31 -41.06
N VAL A 215 4.43 -8.85 -39.86
CA VAL A 215 3.04 -8.79 -39.42
C VAL A 215 2.28 -7.68 -40.15
N VAL A 216 1.09 -8.01 -40.64
CA VAL A 216 0.18 -7.05 -41.28
C VAL A 216 -0.34 -6.08 -40.22
N ILE A 217 0.02 -4.80 -40.37
CA ILE A 217 -0.35 -3.70 -39.45
C ILE A 217 -1.88 -3.56 -39.29
N ASP A 218 -2.66 -4.03 -40.28
CA ASP A 218 -4.13 -3.99 -40.25
C ASP A 218 -4.72 -4.70 -39.02
N ASP A 219 -4.07 -5.74 -38.49
CA ASP A 219 -4.56 -6.45 -37.30
C ASP A 219 -4.48 -5.61 -36.01
N PHE A 220 -3.67 -4.55 -36.00
CA PHE A 220 -3.47 -3.67 -34.84
C PHE A 220 -4.07 -2.27 -35.00
N LYS A 221 -4.59 -1.95 -36.19
CA LYS A 221 -5.03 -0.60 -36.52
C LYS A 221 -6.00 -0.03 -35.49
N GLU A 222 -7.00 -0.82 -35.09
CA GLU A 222 -8.01 -0.39 -34.11
C GLU A 222 -7.39 -0.08 -32.74
N GLU A 223 -6.50 -0.94 -32.26
CA GLU A 223 -5.83 -0.78 -30.97
C GLU A 223 -4.85 0.41 -30.98
N ILE A 224 -4.14 0.63 -32.09
CA ILE A 224 -3.25 1.79 -32.26
C ILE A 224 -4.09 3.08 -32.30
N CYS A 225 -5.19 3.10 -33.05
CA CYS A 225 -6.10 4.24 -33.07
C CYS A 225 -6.65 4.55 -31.68
N ALA A 226 -7.12 3.54 -30.94
CA ALA A 226 -7.61 3.72 -29.58
C ALA A 226 -6.54 4.27 -28.62
N ALA A 227 -5.31 3.76 -28.69
CA ALA A 227 -4.20 4.26 -27.89
C ALA A 227 -3.84 5.71 -28.23
N LEU A 228 -3.79 6.06 -29.52
CA LEU A 228 -3.51 7.43 -29.98
C LEU A 228 -4.62 8.42 -29.59
N GLU A 229 -5.89 8.01 -29.68
CA GLU A 229 -7.02 8.80 -29.21
C GLU A 229 -6.94 9.05 -27.71
N GLU A 230 -6.57 8.03 -26.93
CA GLU A 230 -6.41 8.16 -25.49
C GLU A 230 -5.26 9.11 -25.12
N TYR A 231 -4.11 9.00 -25.78
CA TYR A 231 -3.02 9.97 -25.60
C TYR A 231 -3.42 11.38 -25.98
N SER A 232 -4.18 11.54 -27.06
CA SER A 232 -4.67 12.85 -27.49
C SER A 232 -5.59 13.46 -26.42
N ARG A 233 -6.51 12.67 -25.85
CA ARG A 233 -7.36 13.10 -24.72
C ARG A 233 -6.55 13.48 -23.49
N GLN A 234 -5.53 12.70 -23.13
CA GLN A 234 -4.68 13.00 -21.99
C GLN A 234 -3.87 14.29 -22.18
N ILE A 235 -3.33 14.51 -23.39
CA ILE A 235 -2.60 15.73 -23.74
C ILE A 235 -3.52 16.94 -23.69
N GLU A 236 -4.74 16.84 -24.23
CA GLU A 236 -5.75 17.91 -24.16
C GLU A 236 -6.15 18.22 -22.71
N GLY A 237 -6.33 17.19 -21.87
CA GLY A 237 -6.60 17.33 -20.44
C GLY A 237 -5.50 18.09 -19.71
N LEU A 238 -4.24 17.67 -19.88
CA LEU A 238 -3.07 18.33 -19.28
C LEU A 238 -2.90 19.77 -19.78
N LYS A 239 -3.15 20.01 -21.07
CA LYS A 239 -3.08 21.35 -21.65
C LYS A 239 -4.14 22.26 -21.02
N ARG A 240 -5.38 21.77 -20.84
CA ARG A 240 -6.44 22.51 -20.17
C ARG A 240 -6.08 22.84 -18.72
N GLU A 241 -5.54 21.88 -17.96
CA GLU A 241 -5.09 22.12 -16.58
C GLU A 241 -3.97 23.18 -16.50
N MET A 242 -3.05 23.17 -17.47
CA MET A 242 -1.99 24.17 -17.57
C MET A 242 -2.56 25.57 -17.88
N ASP A 243 -3.50 25.66 -18.82
CA ASP A 243 -4.15 26.92 -19.20
C ASP A 243 -4.99 27.50 -18.05
N GLU A 244 -5.75 26.66 -17.34
CA GLU A 244 -6.50 27.05 -16.14
C GLU A 244 -5.58 27.58 -15.04
N SER A 245 -4.49 26.86 -14.76
CA SER A 245 -3.49 27.28 -13.76
C SER A 245 -2.83 28.61 -14.14
N ALA A 246 -2.52 28.80 -15.42
CA ALA A 246 -1.95 30.05 -15.92
C ALA A 246 -2.94 31.22 -15.79
N ASN A 247 -4.21 31.01 -16.11
CA ASN A 247 -5.26 32.01 -15.97
C ASN A 247 -5.47 32.40 -14.50
N THR A 248 -5.53 31.43 -13.59
CA THR A 248 -5.62 31.72 -12.14
C THR A 248 -4.41 32.51 -11.65
N ALA A 249 -3.20 32.13 -12.05
CA ALA A 249 -1.99 32.87 -11.67
C ALA A 249 -1.98 34.31 -12.22
N GLN A 250 -2.54 34.53 -13.41
CA GLN A 250 -2.67 35.87 -13.99
C GLN A 250 -3.68 36.72 -13.23
N HIS A 251 -4.86 36.17 -12.91
CA HIS A 251 -5.85 36.86 -12.08
C HIS A 251 -5.29 37.25 -10.70
N ILE A 252 -4.55 36.34 -10.05
CA ILE A 252 -3.90 36.64 -8.75
C ILE A 252 -2.91 37.81 -8.89
N LYS A 253 -2.13 37.86 -9.99
CA LYS A 253 -1.18 38.98 -10.22
C LYS A 253 -1.90 40.31 -10.43
N GLU A 254 -3.04 40.30 -11.12
CA GLU A 254 -3.86 41.49 -11.34
C GLU A 254 -4.50 41.97 -10.03
N ASP A 255 -4.99 41.03 -9.22
CA ASP A 255 -5.53 41.33 -7.89
C ASP A 255 -4.47 41.92 -6.96
N ILE A 256 -3.24 41.39 -6.96
CA ILE A 256 -2.12 41.94 -6.19
C ILE A 256 -1.80 43.38 -6.64
N LYS A 257 -1.76 43.64 -7.95
CA LYS A 257 -1.54 45.01 -8.46
C LYS A 257 -2.65 45.97 -8.05
N SER A 258 -3.90 45.53 -8.05
CA SER A 258 -5.03 46.37 -7.60
C SER A 258 -5.01 46.60 -6.08
N LEU A 259 -4.58 45.60 -5.30
CA LEU A 259 -4.35 45.68 -3.86
C LEU A 259 -3.31 46.73 -3.51
N ASP A 260 -2.18 46.76 -4.23
CA ASP A 260 -1.09 47.74 -4.01
C ASP A 260 -1.52 49.19 -4.30
N GLN A 261 -2.54 49.40 -5.15
CA GLN A 261 -3.02 50.73 -5.52
C GLN A 261 -4.12 51.27 -4.59
N ARG A 262 -4.55 50.52 -3.57
CA ARG A 262 -5.56 50.99 -2.61
C ARG A 262 -4.97 52.08 -1.73
N TYR A 263 -5.58 53.26 -1.77
CA TYR A 263 -5.29 54.36 -0.85
C TYR A 263 -6.47 54.56 0.11
N ALA A 264 -6.17 54.95 1.34
CA ALA A 264 -7.18 55.41 2.29
C ALA A 264 -7.07 56.94 2.37
N ILE A 265 -8.19 57.63 2.17
CA ILE A 265 -8.27 59.08 2.38
C ILE A 265 -8.55 59.32 3.86
N VAL A 266 -7.76 60.17 4.51
CA VAL A 266 -7.94 60.55 5.92
C VAL A 266 -8.34 62.01 5.96
N GLU A 267 -9.53 62.31 6.48
CA GLU A 267 -10.03 63.69 6.56
C GLU A 267 -9.47 64.44 7.80
N PRO A 268 -9.20 65.76 7.69
CA PRO A 268 -8.80 66.58 8.84
C PRO A 268 -9.91 66.65 9.89
N GLY A 269 -9.77 65.90 10.98
CA GLY A 269 -10.77 65.79 12.03
C GLY A 269 -11.06 64.36 12.47
N GLU A 270 -10.56 63.36 11.73
CA GLU A 270 -10.61 61.96 12.15
C GLU A 270 -9.98 61.76 13.52
N LYS A 271 -10.62 60.90 14.32
CA LYS A 271 -10.24 60.62 15.71
C LYS A 271 -9.77 59.19 15.84
N CYS A 272 -8.81 58.96 16.72
CA CYS A 272 -8.44 57.60 17.09
C CYS A 272 -9.62 56.90 17.78
N TRP A 273 -9.91 55.65 17.39
CA TRP A 273 -11.02 54.88 17.96
C TRP A 273 -10.85 54.54 19.46
N SER A 274 -9.61 54.51 19.96
CA SER A 274 -9.32 54.19 21.37
C SER A 274 -9.35 55.42 22.28
N CYS A 275 -8.66 56.51 21.93
CA CYS A 275 -8.53 57.68 22.81
C CYS A 275 -9.39 58.88 22.40
N ARG A 276 -10.08 58.81 21.25
CA ARG A 276 -10.92 59.88 20.65
C ARG A 276 -10.23 61.22 20.40
N LEU A 277 -8.90 61.28 20.49
CA LEU A 277 -8.10 62.45 20.13
C LEU A 277 -7.85 62.50 18.60
N PRO A 278 -7.63 63.70 18.03
CA PRO A 278 -7.29 63.85 16.61
C PRO A 278 -6.14 62.95 16.14
N LEU A 279 -6.32 62.28 15.00
CA LEU A 279 -5.41 61.26 14.49
C LEU A 279 -4.03 61.84 14.12
N LEU A 280 -4.01 63.00 13.46
CA LEU A 280 -2.80 63.63 12.92
C LEU A 280 -1.80 64.15 13.98
N MET A 281 -2.14 64.11 15.27
CA MET A 281 -1.24 64.59 16.33
C MET A 281 -0.08 63.63 16.64
N ARG A 282 -0.18 62.36 16.25
CA ARG A 282 0.82 61.30 16.52
C ARG A 282 0.94 60.37 15.32
N GLN A 283 1.93 59.48 15.33
CA GLN A 283 2.00 58.38 14.36
C GLN A 283 0.73 57.52 14.47
N PHE A 284 0.14 57.18 13.34
CA PHE A 284 -1.14 56.51 13.26
C PHE A 284 -1.15 55.40 12.21
N PHE A 285 -2.07 54.47 12.38
CA PHE A 285 -2.38 53.40 11.43
C PHE A 285 -3.84 53.53 11.00
N VAL A 286 -4.08 53.37 9.71
CA VAL A 286 -5.42 53.29 9.12
C VAL A 286 -5.55 51.93 8.46
N PHE A 287 -6.55 51.18 8.89
CA PHE A 287 -6.83 49.87 8.32
C PHE A 287 -7.76 49.99 7.09
N PRO A 288 -7.73 49.02 6.16
CA PRO A 288 -8.67 48.99 5.03
C PRO A 288 -10.15 48.98 5.42
N CYS A 289 -10.48 48.62 6.66
CA CYS A 289 -11.82 48.75 7.24
C CYS A 289 -12.13 50.15 7.80
N GLN A 290 -11.36 51.17 7.44
CA GLN A 290 -11.49 52.59 7.85
C GLN A 290 -11.33 52.85 9.37
N HIS A 291 -10.90 51.86 10.15
CA HIS A 291 -10.56 52.10 11.55
C HIS A 291 -9.17 52.72 11.67
N SER A 292 -9.13 53.85 12.37
CA SER A 292 -7.92 54.65 12.55
C SER A 292 -7.49 54.64 14.03
N PHE A 293 -6.21 54.38 14.28
CA PHE A 293 -5.63 54.33 15.62
C PHE A 293 -4.28 55.03 15.70
N HIS A 294 -3.94 55.63 16.84
CA HIS A 294 -2.55 55.99 17.12
C HIS A 294 -1.71 54.73 17.34
N ALA A 295 -0.44 54.77 16.97
CA ALA A 295 0.50 53.67 17.13
C ALA A 295 0.55 53.14 18.59
N ASP A 296 0.57 54.05 19.57
CA ASP A 296 0.58 53.71 21.00
C ASP A 296 -0.74 53.08 21.46
N CYS A 297 -1.87 53.59 20.97
CA CYS A 297 -3.20 53.06 21.28
C CYS A 297 -3.39 51.66 20.72
N LEU A 298 -2.97 51.44 19.47
CA LEU A 298 -3.02 50.14 18.83
C LEU A 298 -2.10 49.15 19.55
N GLY A 299 -0.86 49.53 19.85
CA GLY A 299 0.10 48.68 20.57
C GLY A 299 -0.43 48.20 21.93
N LYS A 300 -1.08 49.08 22.70
CA LYS A 300 -1.71 48.71 23.98
C LYS A 300 -2.84 47.70 23.80
N MET A 301 -3.73 47.90 22.83
CA MET A 301 -4.84 46.98 22.59
C MET A 301 -4.38 45.62 22.06
N VAL A 302 -3.36 45.60 21.20
CA VAL A 302 -2.77 44.35 20.69
C VAL A 302 -2.09 43.57 21.82
N LEU A 303 -1.36 44.24 22.72
CA LEU A 303 -0.75 43.59 23.88
C LEU A 303 -1.76 42.95 24.85
N GLN A 304 -2.99 43.44 24.90
CA GLN A 304 -4.05 42.88 25.75
C GLN A 304 -4.68 41.62 25.16
N SER A 305 -4.67 41.45 23.84
CA SER A 305 -5.42 40.38 23.17
C SER A 305 -4.53 39.31 22.51
N VAL A 306 -3.22 39.52 22.47
CA VAL A 306 -2.25 38.57 21.90
C VAL A 306 -1.73 37.59 22.95
N GLY A 307 -1.59 36.31 22.58
CA GLY A 307 -1.05 35.26 23.46
C GLY A 307 0.40 35.50 23.91
N MET A 308 0.79 34.88 25.05
CA MET A 308 2.05 35.17 25.77
C MET A 308 3.32 35.17 24.90
N GLY A 309 3.44 34.28 23.90
CA GLY A 309 4.61 34.18 23.04
C GLY A 309 4.80 35.39 22.11
N LYS A 310 3.75 35.77 21.35
CA LYS A 310 3.78 36.95 20.47
C LYS A 310 3.84 38.26 21.28
N GLY A 311 3.20 38.30 22.44
CA GLY A 311 3.28 39.46 23.35
C GLY A 311 4.68 39.70 23.91
N LYS A 312 5.43 38.64 24.25
CA LYS A 312 6.83 38.74 24.69
C LYS A 312 7.72 39.32 23.59
N ARG A 313 7.57 38.83 22.35
CA ARG A 313 8.31 39.32 21.18
C ARG A 313 8.02 40.80 20.87
N ILE A 314 6.76 41.23 20.97
CA ILE A 314 6.38 42.65 20.78
C ILE A 314 7.04 43.53 21.85
N LYS A 315 7.05 43.11 23.12
CA LYS A 315 7.72 43.86 24.22
C LYS A 315 9.23 43.92 24.05
N GLU A 316 9.87 42.84 23.61
CA GLU A 316 11.30 42.80 23.28
C GLU A 316 11.62 43.80 22.16
N LEU A 317 10.87 43.76 21.05
CA LEU A 317 11.05 44.68 19.92
C LEU A 317 10.79 46.14 20.32
N GLN A 318 9.75 46.43 21.11
CA GLN A 318 9.50 47.78 21.63
C GLN A 318 10.66 48.29 22.51
N THR A 319 11.22 47.43 23.35
CA THR A 319 12.34 47.77 24.22
C THR A 319 13.62 48.02 23.43
N GLU A 320 13.89 47.21 22.41
CA GLU A 320 15.07 47.35 21.56
C GLU A 320 14.98 48.54 20.61
N VAL A 321 13.79 48.87 20.10
CA VAL A 321 13.54 50.07 19.29
C VAL A 321 13.60 51.35 20.12
N GLY A 322 13.20 51.29 21.40
CA GLY A 322 13.29 52.40 22.36
C GLY A 322 14.71 52.65 22.89
N ARG A 323 15.59 51.65 22.86
CA ARG A 323 17.02 51.82 23.18
C ARG A 323 17.70 52.58 22.04
N ALA A 324 18.13 53.81 22.31
CA ALA A 324 18.85 54.69 21.37
C ALA A 324 20.20 54.13 20.82
N VAL A 325 20.56 52.90 21.20
CA VAL A 325 21.79 52.19 20.82
C VAL A 325 21.69 51.57 19.43
N VAL A 326 20.49 51.31 18.92
CA VAL A 326 20.29 50.71 17.58
C VAL A 326 20.09 51.79 16.54
N THR A 327 21.12 52.12 15.76
CA THR A 327 21.04 53.13 14.69
C THR A 327 21.03 52.49 13.28
N GLY A 328 20.37 53.16 12.34
CA GLY A 328 20.37 52.82 10.91
C GLY A 328 19.46 51.65 10.50
N LYS A 329 19.89 50.90 9.47
CA LYS A 329 19.11 49.83 8.78
C LYS A 329 18.59 48.72 9.71
N LYS A 330 19.26 48.46 10.84
CA LYS A 330 18.81 47.46 11.82
C LYS A 330 17.56 47.93 12.57
N ARG A 331 17.52 49.21 12.96
CA ARG A 331 16.32 49.81 13.60
C ARG A 331 15.14 49.80 12.64
N GLU A 332 15.36 50.14 11.37
CA GLU A 332 14.29 50.14 10.36
C GLU A 332 13.69 48.74 10.13
N ARG A 333 14.51 47.69 10.10
CA ARG A 333 14.02 46.30 10.02
C ARG A 333 13.18 45.92 11.23
N MET A 334 13.61 46.30 12.44
CA MET A 334 12.88 45.98 13.66
C MET A 334 11.59 46.79 13.81
N VAL A 335 11.56 48.04 13.33
CA VAL A 335 10.33 48.84 13.22
C VAL A 335 9.37 48.20 12.22
N LYS A 336 9.85 47.77 11.05
CA LYS A 336 9.01 47.03 10.07
C LYS A 336 8.47 45.71 10.62
N GLU A 337 9.27 44.96 11.37
CA GLU A 337 8.82 43.74 12.04
C GLU A 337 7.77 44.05 13.11
N LEU A 338 7.98 45.09 13.91
CA LEU A 338 7.03 45.55 14.92
C LEU A 338 5.71 46.01 14.28
N ASP A 339 5.77 46.80 13.22
CA ASP A 339 4.60 47.28 12.47
C ASP A 339 3.85 46.11 11.83
N ALA A 340 4.54 45.12 11.27
CA ALA A 340 3.90 43.92 10.72
C ALA A 340 3.17 43.09 11.79
N LEU A 341 3.73 43.01 13.00
CA LEU A 341 3.12 42.27 14.11
C LEU A 341 1.95 43.03 14.76
N VAL A 342 2.01 44.36 14.83
CA VAL A 342 1.01 45.21 15.51
C VAL A 342 -0.10 45.66 14.55
N ALA A 343 0.23 46.01 13.31
CA ALA A 343 -0.70 46.52 12.29
C ALA A 343 -1.08 45.46 11.23
N GLY A 344 -0.77 44.18 11.47
CA GLY A 344 -1.12 43.09 10.54
C GLY A 344 -2.63 42.86 10.36
N ALA A 345 -3.46 43.19 11.36
CA ALA A 345 -4.91 43.09 11.28
C ALA A 345 -5.62 44.08 12.23
N CYS A 346 -6.80 44.56 11.84
CA CYS A 346 -7.57 45.51 12.65
C CYS A 346 -8.10 44.83 13.93
N VAL A 347 -7.82 45.40 15.09
CA VAL A 347 -8.25 44.86 16.40
C VAL A 347 -9.78 44.81 16.58
N LEU A 348 -10.56 45.57 15.80
CA LEU A 348 -12.03 45.65 15.91
C LEU A 348 -12.78 44.79 14.89
N CYS A 349 -12.17 44.42 13.76
CA CYS A 349 -12.87 43.73 12.66
C CYS A 349 -12.25 42.40 12.24
N SER A 350 -11.12 42.02 12.83
CA SER A 350 -10.42 40.77 12.49
C SER A 350 -10.64 39.70 13.55
N GLU A 351 -9.91 38.59 13.41
CA GLU A 351 -9.84 37.48 14.38
C GLU A 351 -9.66 37.95 15.83
N MET A 352 -9.04 39.12 16.05
CA MET A 352 -8.87 39.68 17.40
C MET A 352 -10.18 40.11 18.06
N ALA A 353 -11.16 40.57 17.28
CA ALA A 353 -12.48 40.92 17.78
C ALA A 353 -13.28 39.67 18.15
N VAL A 354 -13.13 38.60 17.38
CA VAL A 354 -13.78 37.30 17.65
C VAL A 354 -13.31 36.73 19.00
N LYS A 355 -12.02 36.87 19.32
CA LYS A 355 -11.47 36.41 20.61
C LYS A 355 -11.97 37.18 21.83
N ARG A 356 -12.56 38.36 21.64
CA ARG A 356 -13.15 39.17 22.72
C ARG A 356 -14.65 38.92 22.92
N ILE A 357 -15.27 38.06 22.11
CA ILE A 357 -16.70 37.73 22.25
C ILE A 357 -16.99 37.06 23.60
N ASP A 358 -16.03 36.30 24.13
CA ASP A 358 -16.16 35.62 25.42
C ASP A 358 -15.92 36.56 26.62
N GLU A 359 -15.50 37.80 26.39
CA GLU A 359 -15.32 38.80 27.46
C GLU A 359 -16.69 39.41 27.83
N PRO A 360 -17.04 39.46 29.13
CA PRO A 360 -18.30 40.05 29.55
C PRO A 360 -18.33 41.55 29.19
N PHE A 361 -19.40 41.97 28.53
CA PHE A 361 -19.62 43.37 28.13
C PHE A 361 -19.59 44.36 29.31
N VAL A 362 -19.86 43.87 30.52
CA VAL A 362 -19.73 44.62 31.78
C VAL A 362 -18.70 43.91 32.65
N THR A 363 -17.58 44.58 32.89
CA THR A 363 -16.53 44.09 33.77
C THR A 363 -16.83 44.45 35.22
N ALA A 364 -16.24 43.73 36.18
CA ALA A 364 -16.41 44.03 37.61
C ALA A 364 -15.87 45.41 38.03
N SER A 365 -15.06 46.05 37.17
CA SER A 365 -14.53 47.40 37.32
C SER A 365 -15.47 48.49 36.80
N ASP A 366 -16.54 48.15 36.07
CA ASP A 366 -17.43 49.15 35.50
C ASP A 366 -18.41 49.68 36.55
N ASN A 367 -18.44 51.00 36.70
CA ASN A 367 -19.30 51.65 37.67
C ASN A 367 -20.74 51.68 37.13
N LYS A 368 -21.55 50.68 37.51
CA LYS A 368 -22.96 50.55 37.12
C LYS A 368 -23.83 51.78 37.47
N SER A 369 -23.37 52.65 38.37
CA SER A 369 -24.05 53.90 38.73
C SER A 369 -23.86 55.03 37.70
N GLU A 370 -22.92 54.92 36.76
CA GLU A 370 -22.82 55.88 35.65
C GLU A 370 -23.90 55.66 34.58
N TRP A 371 -24.60 54.52 34.63
CA TRP A 371 -25.58 54.11 33.62
C TRP A 371 -27.02 54.18 34.14
N THR A 372 -27.20 54.57 35.40
CA THR A 372 -28.52 54.88 35.95
C THR A 372 -28.92 56.27 35.52
N ILE A 373 -29.99 56.35 34.70
CA ILE A 373 -30.67 57.60 34.30
C ILE A 373 -31.42 58.18 35.49
#